data_AF-A0A2G6HBR2-F1
#
_entry.id   AF-A0A2G6HBR2-F1
#
_cell.length_a   1.000
_cell.length_b   1.000
_cell.length_c   1.000
_cell.angle_alpha   90.00
_cell.angle_beta   90.00
_cell.angle_gamma   90.00
#
_symmetry.space_group_name_H-M   'P 1'
#
loop_
_entity.id
_entity.type
_entity.pdbx_description
1 polymer ?
#
loop_
_entity_poly.entity_id
_entity_poly.type
_entity_poly.pdbx_seq_one_letter_code
_entity_poly.pdbx_strand_id
1 'polypeptide(L)'
;MVRRYAESITVRTAELVDAEMVGGSAGGGSPEWFEWRGRGYAVCAVLSHWRERRSWWRDVLDTSGRGGSGETPIAAAARERQVWRVEVVTGRRNRGIFELVCDLADPPEWQIRSVAD
;
A
#
# COMPACT_ATOMS: atom_id res chain seq x y z
N MET A 1 1.34 -16.84 -11.86
CA MET A 1 2.78 -16.48 -11.79
C MET A 1 2.88 -15.13 -11.11
N VAL A 2 3.57 -14.99 -9.97
CA VAL A 2 3.58 -13.73 -9.19
C VAL A 2 4.65 -12.79 -9.73
N ARG A 3 4.24 -11.62 -10.21
CA ARG A 3 5.17 -10.56 -10.64
C ARG A 3 5.26 -9.52 -9.54
N ARG A 4 6.48 -9.22 -9.07
CA ARG A 4 6.72 -8.17 -8.07
C ARG A 4 6.97 -6.84 -8.76
N TYR A 5 6.31 -5.80 -8.26
CA TYR A 5 6.47 -4.43 -8.70
C TYR A 5 6.90 -3.56 -7.51
N ALA A 6 7.47 -2.40 -7.79
CA ALA A 6 7.77 -1.36 -6.82
C ALA A 6 7.38 0.01 -7.39
N GLU A 7 6.31 0.01 -8.21
CA GLU A 7 5.83 1.18 -8.92
C GLU A 7 4.83 1.95 -8.04
N SER A 8 4.98 3.27 -8.00
CA SER A 8 4.02 4.17 -7.35
C SER A 8 2.71 4.20 -8.13
N ILE A 9 1.59 4.16 -7.41
CA ILE A 9 0.24 4.16 -7.99
C ILE A 9 -0.65 5.19 -7.31
N THR A 10 -1.64 5.66 -8.05
CA THR A 10 -2.69 6.51 -7.49
C THR A 10 -3.82 5.61 -7.01
N VAL A 11 -4.07 5.62 -5.69
CA VAL A 11 -5.14 4.85 -5.06
C VAL A 11 -6.20 5.81 -4.53
N ARG A 12 -7.46 5.53 -4.86
CA ARG A 12 -8.61 6.13 -4.19
C ARG A 12 -9.06 5.17 -3.10
N THR A 13 -8.97 5.64 -1.86
CA THR A 13 -9.48 4.95 -0.69
C THR A 13 -10.89 5.42 -0.38
N ALA A 14 -11.76 4.51 0.06
CA ALA A 14 -12.93 4.92 0.82
C ALA A 14 -12.42 5.55 2.12
N GLU A 15 -12.63 6.85 2.30
CA GLU A 15 -12.60 7.42 3.64
C GLU A 15 -13.76 6.77 4.41
N LEU A 16 -13.44 5.80 5.27
CA LEU A 16 -14.42 5.17 6.15
C LEU A 16 -14.91 6.24 7.13
N VAL A 17 -16.00 6.92 6.77
CA VAL A 17 -16.69 7.86 7.67
C VAL A 17 -17.44 7.13 8.79
N ASP A 18 -17.55 5.80 8.74
CA ASP A 18 -18.30 4.99 9.71
C ASP A 18 -17.67 3.59 9.90
N ALA A 19 -16.57 3.49 10.64
CA ALA A 19 -16.02 2.20 11.09
C ALA A 19 -15.64 2.22 12.58
N GLU A 20 -16.59 2.63 13.42
CA GLU A 20 -16.62 2.16 14.80
C GLU A 20 -17.05 0.67 14.75
N MET A 21 -16.17 -0.24 15.16
CA MET A 21 -16.27 -1.71 15.12
C MET A 21 -15.70 -2.47 13.89
N VAL A 22 -14.43 -2.29 13.56
CA VAL A 22 -13.48 -3.42 13.37
C VAL A 22 -12.10 -2.87 13.74
N GLY A 23 -11.49 -3.42 14.78
CA GLY A 23 -10.23 -2.91 15.32
C GLY A 23 -9.11 -2.80 14.28
N GLY A 24 -8.59 -1.58 14.10
CA GLY A 24 -7.24 -1.39 13.56
C GLY A 24 -7.09 -0.76 12.18
N SER A 25 -7.93 0.20 11.77
CA SER A 25 -7.68 1.03 10.57
C SER A 25 -7.24 2.46 10.90
N ALA A 26 -6.22 2.60 11.75
CA ALA A 26 -5.52 3.88 11.88
C ALA A 26 -4.63 4.11 10.64
N GLY A 27 -5.02 5.11 9.83
CA GLY A 27 -4.31 5.68 8.68
C GLY A 27 -4.50 4.88 7.40
N GLY A 28 -5.01 5.47 6.32
CA GLY A 28 -5.24 4.77 5.04
C GLY A 28 -6.56 4.01 5.01
N GLY A 29 -7.60 4.63 4.44
CA GLY A 29 -8.89 3.97 4.23
C GLY A 29 -8.79 2.72 3.35
N SER A 30 -9.85 1.92 3.29
CA SER A 30 -9.85 0.71 2.45
C SER A 30 -9.73 1.11 0.96
N PRO A 31 -8.82 0.50 0.17
CA PRO A 31 -8.66 0.84 -1.23
C PRO A 31 -9.87 0.38 -2.06
N GLU A 32 -10.52 1.30 -2.76
CA GLU A 32 -11.69 1.00 -3.62
C GLU A 32 -11.32 0.94 -5.11
N TRP A 33 -10.40 1.80 -5.52
CA TRP A 33 -9.99 1.93 -6.91
C TRP A 33 -8.55 2.40 -7.01
N PHE A 34 -7.81 1.93 -8.01
CA PHE A 34 -6.47 2.45 -8.27
C PHE A 34 -6.14 2.48 -9.75
N GLU A 35 -5.21 3.36 -10.11
CA GLU A 35 -4.65 3.43 -11.46
C GLU A 35 -3.25 2.83 -11.50
N TRP A 36 -3.02 1.90 -12.42
CA TRP A 36 -1.71 1.32 -12.67
C TRP A 36 -1.44 1.19 -14.17
N ARG A 37 -0.30 1.73 -14.63
CA ARG A 37 0.12 1.77 -16.05
C ARG A 37 -0.95 2.36 -16.99
N GLY A 38 -1.63 3.42 -16.55
CA GLY A 38 -2.71 4.08 -17.31
C GLY A 38 -3.99 3.24 -17.43
N ARG A 39 -4.15 2.22 -16.59
CA ARG A 39 -5.38 1.40 -16.51
C ARG A 39 -5.97 1.51 -15.11
N GLY A 40 -7.27 1.76 -15.04
CA GLY A 40 -8.02 1.74 -13.78
C GLY A 40 -8.41 0.32 -13.39
N TYR A 41 -8.23 -0.01 -12.12
CA TYR A 41 -8.62 -1.27 -11.51
C TYR A 41 -9.57 -0.99 -10.36
N ALA A 42 -10.76 -1.59 -10.40
CA ALA A 42 -11.73 -1.51 -9.31
C ALA A 42 -11.49 -2.69 -8.36
N VAL A 43 -11.35 -2.38 -7.06
CA VAL A 43 -11.28 -3.39 -6.00
C VAL A 43 -12.68 -3.94 -5.78
N CYS A 44 -12.85 -5.24 -6.00
CA CYS A 44 -14.12 -5.91 -5.76
C CYS A 44 -14.19 -6.50 -4.35
N ALA A 45 -13.06 -6.94 -3.80
CA ALA A 45 -12.98 -7.46 -2.44
C ALA A 45 -11.59 -7.25 -1.85
N VAL A 46 -11.53 -6.93 -0.55
CA VAL A 46 -10.28 -6.98 0.23
C VAL A 46 -10.19 -8.36 0.85
N LEU A 47 -9.22 -9.16 0.40
CA LEU A 47 -9.04 -10.54 0.86
C LEU A 47 -8.32 -10.59 2.20
N SER A 48 -7.34 -9.71 2.39
CA SER A 48 -6.57 -9.63 3.63
C SER A 48 -5.92 -8.26 3.77
N HIS A 49 -5.79 -7.77 5.00
CA HIS A 49 -5.01 -6.58 5.31
C HIS A 49 -4.07 -6.90 6.47
N TRP A 50 -2.83 -6.42 6.42
CA TRP A 50 -1.90 -6.53 7.54
C TRP A 50 -0.93 -5.37 7.55
N ARG A 51 -0.36 -5.10 8.74
CA ARG A 51 0.65 -4.07 8.94
C ARG A 51 2.02 -4.73 8.99
N GLU A 52 2.93 -4.27 8.17
CA GLU A 52 4.32 -4.68 8.14
C GLU A 52 5.18 -3.51 8.64
N ARG A 53 5.93 -3.73 9.73
CA ARG A 53 6.96 -2.76 10.15
C ARG A 53 8.15 -2.89 9.21
N ARG A 54 8.66 -1.77 8.68
CA ARG A 54 9.90 -1.79 7.89
C ARG A 54 11.02 -2.35 8.75
N SER A 55 11.80 -3.26 8.18
CA SER A 55 13.03 -3.73 8.83
C SER A 55 14.04 -2.57 8.85
N TRP A 56 14.32 -2.07 10.04
CA TRP A 56 15.18 -0.92 10.34
C TRP A 56 16.54 -0.91 9.63
N TRP A 57 17.11 -2.07 9.32
CA TRP A 57 18.39 -2.19 8.63
C TRP A 57 18.39 -1.64 7.19
N ARG A 58 17.24 -1.59 6.49
CA ARG A 58 17.19 -1.01 5.13
C ARG A 58 17.19 0.51 5.13
N ASP A 59 16.69 1.12 6.21
CA ASP A 59 16.56 2.57 6.31
C ASP A 59 17.89 3.25 6.66
N VAL A 60 18.68 2.62 7.53
CA VAL A 60 20.07 3.03 7.82
C VAL A 60 20.92 3.11 6.55
N LEU A 61 20.67 2.23 5.57
CA LEU A 61 21.39 2.22 4.29
C LEU A 61 20.88 3.31 3.32
N ASP A 62 19.57 3.59 3.29
CA ASP A 62 18.98 4.59 2.39
C ASP A 62 19.24 6.03 2.88
N THR A 63 19.14 6.28 4.20
CA THR A 63 19.43 7.60 4.78
C THR A 63 20.91 7.98 4.72
N SER A 64 21.81 7.00 4.57
CA SER A 64 23.24 7.25 4.40
C SER A 64 23.60 7.84 3.02
N GLY A 65 22.70 7.69 2.03
CA GLY A 65 22.88 8.21 0.66
C GLY A 65 22.12 9.51 0.38
N ARG A 66 21.01 9.79 1.08
CA ARG A 66 20.23 11.03 0.95
C ARG A 66 20.45 11.92 2.17
N GLY A 67 21.50 12.73 2.12
CA GLY A 67 21.68 13.80 3.09
C GLY A 67 20.48 14.73 3.11
N GLY A 68 19.84 14.89 4.27
CA GLY A 68 18.99 16.06 4.54
C GLY A 68 17.55 15.84 5.01
N SER A 69 17.09 14.63 5.35
CA SER A 69 15.86 14.49 6.13
C SER A 69 16.23 14.27 7.59
N GLY A 70 16.00 15.27 8.45
CA GLY A 70 16.30 15.22 9.90
C GLY A 70 15.46 14.21 10.70
N GLU A 71 14.87 13.21 10.04
CA GLU A 71 14.20 12.10 10.66
C GLU A 71 15.25 11.04 11.04
N THR A 72 15.26 10.62 12.31
CA THR A 72 16.19 9.56 12.72
C THR A 72 15.86 8.27 11.96
N PRO A 73 16.84 7.44 11.59
CA PRO A 73 16.59 6.15 10.93
C PRO A 73 15.70 5.23 11.77
N ILE A 74 15.58 5.48 13.08
CA ILE A 74 14.68 4.79 13.99
C ILE A 74 13.22 5.24 13.78
N ALA A 75 12.99 6.54 13.57
CA ALA A 75 11.67 7.10 13.27
C ALA A 75 11.19 6.68 11.87
N ALA A 76 12.08 6.73 10.87
CA ALA A 76 11.79 6.23 9.53
C ALA A 76 11.59 4.70 9.49
N ALA A 77 12.34 3.93 10.30
CA ALA A 77 12.11 2.50 10.48
C ALA A 77 10.82 2.17 11.24
N ALA A 78 10.35 3.06 12.12
CA ALA A 78 9.08 2.92 12.81
C ALA A 78 7.87 3.16 11.90
N ARG A 79 8.10 3.65 10.66
CA ARG A 79 7.04 3.89 9.68
C ARG A 79 6.36 2.56 9.31
N GLU A 80 5.10 2.46 9.71
CA GLU A 80 4.27 1.29 9.46
C GLU A 80 3.84 1.27 7.98
N ARG A 81 4.08 0.16 7.31
CA ARG A 81 3.55 -0.10 5.97
C ARG A 81 2.30 -0.95 6.10
N GLN A 82 1.22 -0.52 5.48
CA GLN A 82 0.02 -1.33 5.37
C GLN A 82 0.07 -2.11 4.07
N VAL A 83 -0.12 -3.42 4.14
CA VAL A 83 -0.24 -4.28 2.96
C VAL A 83 -1.68 -4.71 2.83
N TRP A 84 -2.24 -4.45 1.65
CA TRP A 84 -3.62 -4.76 1.28
C TRP A 84 -3.60 -5.79 0.16
N ARG A 85 -4.10 -6.98 0.42
CA ARG A 85 -4.33 -8.00 -0.60
C ARG A 85 -5.76 -7.88 -1.08
N VAL A 86 -5.93 -7.44 -2.32
CA VAL A 86 -7.22 -7.11 -2.91
C VAL A 86 -7.47 -7.94 -4.15
N GLU A 87 -8.71 -8.40 -4.32
CA GLU A 87 -9.20 -8.92 -5.59
C GLU A 87 -9.73 -7.74 -6.41
N VAL A 88 -9.22 -7.60 -7.62
CA VAL A 88 -9.65 -6.59 -8.58
C VAL A 88 -10.30 -7.26 -9.78
N VAL A 89 -11.25 -6.55 -10.38
CA VAL A 89 -11.85 -6.94 -11.64
C VAL A 89 -11.30 -6.01 -12.73
N THR A 90 -10.70 -6.59 -13.77
CA THR A 90 -10.27 -5.88 -14.97
C THR A 90 -11.15 -6.27 -16.16
N GLY A 91 -11.98 -5.33 -16.62
CA GLY A 91 -12.96 -5.58 -17.68
C GLY A 91 -14.09 -6.53 -17.25
N ARG A 92 -14.78 -7.16 -18.21
CA ARG A 92 -16.01 -7.94 -17.93
C ARG A 92 -15.79 -9.31 -17.27
N ARG A 93 -14.57 -9.87 -17.30
CA ARG A 93 -14.34 -11.26 -16.85
C ARG A 93 -12.97 -11.58 -16.25
N ASN A 94 -11.99 -10.68 -16.28
CA ASN A 94 -10.69 -10.98 -15.70
C ASN A 94 -10.65 -10.52 -14.24
N ARG A 95 -10.26 -11.43 -13.34
CA ARG A 95 -10.08 -11.17 -11.90
C ARG A 95 -8.64 -11.44 -11.57
N GLY A 96 -7.98 -10.50 -10.91
CA GLY A 96 -6.60 -10.65 -10.46
C GLY A 96 -6.48 -10.28 -8.99
N ILE A 97 -5.52 -10.89 -8.31
CA ILE A 97 -5.19 -10.55 -6.93
C ILE A 97 -3.98 -9.61 -6.96
N PHE A 98 -4.14 -8.45 -6.32
CA PHE A 98 -3.12 -7.42 -6.23
C PHE A 98 -2.73 -7.23 -4.77
N GLU A 99 -1.43 -7.08 -4.53
CA GLU A 99 -0.90 -6.67 -3.23
C GLU A 99 -0.47 -5.21 -3.33
N LEU A 100 -1.25 -4.34 -2.69
CA LEU A 100 -0.98 -2.92 -2.56
C LEU A 100 -0.25 -2.66 -1.25
N VAL A 101 0.70 -1.75 -1.25
CA VAL A 101 1.41 -1.29 -0.06
C VAL A 101 1.17 0.20 0.08
N CYS A 102 0.65 0.61 1.24
CA CYS A 102 0.52 2.00 1.64
C CYS A 102 1.58 2.29 2.71
N ASP A 103 2.47 3.23 2.42
CA ASP A 103 3.37 3.82 3.39
C ASP A 103 2.63 5.01 4.02
N LEU A 104 2.42 4.99 5.35
CA LEU A 104 1.67 6.03 6.09
C LEU A 104 2.47 7.32 6.26
N ALA A 105 3.08 7.75 5.16
CA ALA A 105 3.65 9.04 4.91
C ALA A 105 2.59 10.15 4.95
N ASP A 106 3.03 11.39 5.18
CA ASP A 106 2.24 12.57 4.85
C ASP A 106 2.91 13.26 3.64
N PRO A 107 2.34 13.18 2.42
CA PRO A 107 1.10 12.46 2.03
C PRO A 107 1.31 10.94 1.85
N PRO A 108 0.26 10.10 1.94
CA PRO A 108 0.37 8.64 1.90
C PRO A 108 0.86 8.14 0.54
N GLU A 109 1.90 7.31 0.54
CA GLU A 109 2.51 6.77 -0.67
C GLU A 109 2.02 5.34 -0.94
N TRP A 110 1.34 5.16 -2.07
CA TRP A 110 0.83 3.86 -2.49
C TRP A 110 1.71 3.23 -3.57
N GLN A 111 1.98 1.93 -3.42
CA GLN A 111 2.81 1.15 -4.34
C GLN A 111 2.19 -0.22 -4.60
N ILE A 112 2.40 -0.79 -5.79
CA ILE A 112 2.07 -2.21 -6.03
C ILE A 112 3.27 -3.06 -5.65
N ARG A 113 3.09 -4.04 -4.76
CA ARG A 113 4.11 -5.03 -4.38
C ARG A 113 4.07 -6.25 -5.28
N SER A 114 2.89 -6.78 -5.57
CA SER A 114 2.77 -7.94 -6.45
C SER A 114 1.42 -8.03 -7.16
N VAL A 115 1.43 -8.76 -8.28
CA VAL A 115 0.25 -9.10 -9.06
C VAL A 115 0.23 -10.60 -9.30
N ALA A 116 -0.90 -11.22 -8.98
CA ALA A 116 -1.25 -12.59 -9.34
C ALA A 116 -2.47 -12.56 -10.27
N ASP A 117 -2.23 -12.92 -11.54
CA ASP A 117 -3.25 -13.26 -12.55
C ASP A 117 -3.60 -14.75 -12.45
#